data_AF-A0A8J3A6K4-F1
#
_entry.id   AF-A0A8J3A6K4-F1
#
_cell.length_a   1.000
_cell.length_b   1.000
_cell.length_c   1.000
_cell.angle_alpha   90.00
_cell.angle_beta   90.00
_cell.angle_gamma   90.00
#
_symmetry.space_group_name_H-M   'P 1'
#
loop_
_entity.id
_entity.type
_entity.pdbx_description
1 polymer ?
#
loop_
_entity_poly.entity_id
_entity_poly.type
_entity_poly.pdbx_seq_one_letter_code
_entity_poly.pdbx_strand_id
1 'polypeptide(L)'
;MTATATSTPGGLDTALRVASWLVPLGILLQAALAGQALFVDGGLFGLHGGVGHGVLGLAVVQAGLVLVRRAGALPLGLAVVLVIGLVGQTGLGYVGHRTGNAVASSLHVPLGVTLLGLSVALAVLLGLRRQP
;
A
#
# COMPACT_ATOMS: atom_id res chain seq x y z
N MET A 1 24.68 -39.72 9.28
CA MET A 1 23.52 -39.31 8.48
C MET A 1 23.13 -37.91 8.92
N THR A 2 23.63 -36.87 8.26
CA THR A 2 23.29 -35.48 8.51
C THR A 2 22.10 -35.11 7.63
N ALA A 3 20.94 -34.88 8.25
CA ALA A 3 19.74 -34.43 7.55
C ALA A 3 19.95 -32.98 7.07
N THR A 4 20.07 -32.81 5.76
CA THR A 4 20.06 -31.51 5.10
C THR A 4 18.64 -30.92 5.22
N ALA A 5 18.46 -29.97 6.13
CA ALA A 5 17.22 -29.20 6.23
C ALA A 5 17.06 -28.35 4.97
N THR A 6 16.15 -28.76 4.09
CA THR A 6 15.72 -28.00 2.92
C THR A 6 14.87 -26.81 3.37
N SER A 7 15.49 -25.64 3.58
CA SER A 7 14.77 -24.38 3.70
C SER A 7 13.99 -24.14 2.42
N THR A 8 12.65 -24.13 2.46
CA THR A 8 11.80 -23.99 1.28
C THR A 8 12.09 -22.63 0.61
N PRO A 9 12.68 -22.58 -0.61
CA PRO A 9 13.14 -21.34 -1.20
C PRO A 9 12.05 -20.33 -1.61
N GLY A 10 10.76 -20.60 -1.37
CA GLY A 10 9.64 -19.81 -1.90
C GLY A 10 8.83 -18.97 -0.90
N GLY A 11 9.18 -18.98 0.40
CA GLY A 11 8.40 -18.28 1.43
C GLY A 11 8.43 -16.76 1.28
N LEU A 12 9.63 -16.20 1.10
CA LEU A 12 9.84 -14.76 0.92
C LEU A 12 9.16 -14.21 -0.34
N ASP A 13 9.22 -14.97 -1.43
CA ASP A 13 8.61 -14.57 -2.70
C ASP A 13 7.09 -14.61 -2.66
N THR A 14 6.55 -15.62 -1.98
CA THR A 14 5.12 -15.71 -1.71
C THR A 14 4.67 -14.52 -0.85
N ALA A 15 5.40 -14.22 0.24
CA ALA A 15 5.11 -13.09 1.10
C ALA A 15 5.16 -11.76 0.35
N LEU A 16 6.20 -11.55 -0.48
CA LEU A 16 6.35 -10.35 -1.30
C LEU A 16 5.21 -10.20 -2.32
N ARG A 17 4.82 -11.30 -2.98
CA ARG A 17 3.72 -11.31 -3.95
C ARG A 17 2.37 -11.05 -3.32
N VAL A 18 2.12 -11.59 -2.13
CA VAL A 18 0.89 -11.33 -1.38
C VAL A 18 0.87 -9.87 -0.94
N ALA A 19 1.94 -9.40 -0.27
CA ALA A 19 2.04 -8.03 0.21
C ALA A 19 1.86 -7.00 -0.91
N SER A 20 2.44 -7.25 -2.09
CA SER A 20 2.37 -6.31 -3.22
C SER A 20 0.95 -6.12 -3.77
N TRP A 21 0.07 -7.11 -3.64
CA TRP A 21 -1.34 -6.99 -4.02
C TRP A 21 -2.24 -6.48 -2.89
N LEU A 22 -1.88 -6.69 -1.62
CA LEU A 22 -2.66 -6.19 -0.50
C LEU A 22 -2.69 -4.66 -0.43
N VAL A 23 -1.61 -3.97 -0.78
CA VAL A 23 -1.55 -2.51 -0.79
C VAL A 23 -2.56 -1.88 -1.77
N PRO A 24 -2.54 -2.18 -3.10
CA PRO A 24 -3.51 -1.60 -4.03
C PRO A 24 -4.96 -1.97 -3.71
N LEU A 25 -5.20 -3.21 -3.25
CA LEU A 25 -6.53 -3.64 -2.82
C LEU A 25 -7.02 -2.86 -1.59
N GLY A 26 -6.13 -2.59 -0.63
CA GLY A 26 -6.44 -1.76 0.52
C GLY A 26 -6.75 -0.30 0.14
N ILE A 27 -6.01 0.29 -0.80
CA ILE A 27 -6.30 1.63 -1.32
C ILE A 27 -7.68 1.66 -2.01
N LEU A 28 -8.00 0.62 -2.81
CA LEU A 28 -9.30 0.52 -3.46
C LEU A 28 -10.44 0.40 -2.43
N LEU A 29 -10.24 -0.42 -1.39
CA LEU A 29 -11.20 -0.55 -0.28
C LEU A 29 -11.41 0.80 0.42
N GLN A 30 -10.34 1.57 0.67
CA GLN A 30 -10.47 2.91 1.22
C GLN A 30 -11.30 3.83 0.35
N ALA A 31 -11.11 3.81 -0.97
CA ALA A 31 -11.91 4.62 -1.90
C ALA A 31 -13.39 4.23 -1.86
N ALA A 32 -13.70 2.92 -1.81
CA ALA A 32 -15.06 2.43 -1.66
C ALA A 32 -15.70 2.87 -0.33
N LEU A 33 -14.97 2.74 0.79
CA LEU A 33 -15.43 3.18 2.10
C LEU A 33 -15.66 4.69 2.16
N ALA A 34 -14.80 5.50 1.57
CA ALA A 34 -15.00 6.95 1.50
C ALA A 34 -16.23 7.31 0.67
N GLY A 35 -16.43 6.65 -0.48
CA GLY A 35 -17.63 6.82 -1.29
C GLY A 35 -18.89 6.45 -0.51
N GLN A 36 -18.90 5.30 0.17
CA GLN A 36 -20.03 4.91 1.02
C GLN A 36 -20.23 5.87 2.20
N ALA A 37 -19.16 6.40 2.79
CA ALA A 37 -19.27 7.34 3.90
C ALA A 37 -19.97 8.66 3.52
N LEU A 38 -19.85 9.07 2.26
CA LEU A 38 -20.48 10.28 1.75
C LEU A 38 -21.99 10.11 1.51
N PHE A 39 -22.47 8.91 1.19
CA PHE A 39 -23.84 8.69 0.71
C PHE A 39 -24.67 7.73 1.56
N VAL A 40 -24.05 6.94 2.43
CA VAL A 40 -24.71 5.88 3.20
C VAL A 40 -24.57 6.12 4.69
N ASP A 41 -23.34 6.12 5.21
CA ASP A 41 -23.07 6.26 6.65
C ASP A 41 -21.74 6.97 6.91
N GLY A 42 -21.81 8.20 7.43
CA GLY A 42 -20.63 9.00 7.78
C GLY A 42 -19.68 8.33 8.78
N GLY A 43 -20.15 7.37 9.58
CA GLY A 43 -19.30 6.56 10.48
C GLY A 43 -18.22 5.75 9.74
N LEU A 44 -18.43 5.45 8.46
CA LEU A 44 -17.45 4.73 7.63
C LEU A 44 -16.17 5.51 7.38
N PHE A 45 -16.13 6.84 7.60
CA PHE A 45 -14.87 7.60 7.59
C PHE A 45 -13.88 7.12 8.67
N GLY A 46 -14.37 6.68 9.82
CA GLY A 46 -13.53 6.10 10.87
C GLY A 46 -12.87 4.80 10.40
N LEU A 47 -13.66 3.91 9.77
CA LEU A 47 -13.14 2.66 9.21
C LEU A 47 -12.19 2.92 8.04
N HIS A 48 -12.52 3.84 7.13
CA HIS A 48 -11.64 4.31 6.06
C HIS A 48 -10.27 4.74 6.61
N GLY A 49 -10.26 5.55 7.68
CA GLY A 49 -9.04 5.99 8.35
C GLY A 49 -8.25 4.82 8.95
N GLY A 50 -8.92 3.90 9.65
CA GLY A 50 -8.29 2.71 10.22
C GLY A 50 -7.64 1.80 9.16
N VAL A 51 -8.35 1.53 8.07
CA VAL A 51 -7.81 0.78 6.91
C VAL A 51 -6.60 1.51 6.33
N GLY A 52 -6.64 2.85 6.24
CA GLY A 52 -5.50 3.65 5.76
C GLY A 52 -4.21 3.46 6.56
N HIS A 53 -4.29 3.36 7.89
CA HIS A 53 -3.12 3.07 8.72
C HIS A 53 -2.61 1.63 8.50
N GLY A 54 -3.52 0.68 8.31
CA GLY A 54 -3.18 -0.69 7.94
C GLY A 54 -2.45 -0.77 6.60
N VAL A 55 -2.93 -0.05 5.59
CA VAL A 55 -2.31 0.03 4.26
C VAL A 55 -0.93 0.68 4.32
N LEU A 56 -0.76 1.74 5.10
CA LEU A 56 0.57 2.32 5.35
C LEU A 56 1.52 1.30 5.99
N GLY A 57 1.07 0.57 7.00
CA GLY A 57 1.85 -0.50 7.63
C GLY A 57 2.24 -1.60 6.63
N LEU A 58 1.30 -2.04 5.79
CA LEU A 58 1.55 -3.02 4.73
C LEU A 58 2.57 -2.51 3.70
N ALA A 59 2.52 -1.23 3.32
CA ALA A 59 3.49 -0.64 2.41
C ALA A 59 4.90 -0.58 3.01
N VAL A 60 5.03 -0.32 4.32
CA VAL A 60 6.32 -0.38 5.03
C VAL A 60 6.87 -1.81 5.03
N VAL A 61 6.01 -2.80 5.34
CA VAL A 61 6.40 -4.21 5.27
C VAL A 61 6.82 -4.60 3.85
N GLN A 62 6.06 -4.21 2.83
CA GLN A 62 6.40 -4.45 1.43
C GLN A 62 7.75 -3.84 1.05
N ALA A 63 8.04 -2.60 1.45
CA ALA A 63 9.33 -1.97 1.22
C ALA A 63 10.48 -2.75 1.89
N GLY A 64 10.27 -3.23 3.12
CA GLY A 64 11.21 -4.11 3.81
C GLY A 64 11.45 -5.42 3.06
N LEU A 65 10.39 -6.07 2.57
CA LEU A 65 10.49 -7.31 1.78
C LEU A 65 11.24 -7.07 0.45
N VAL A 66 10.97 -5.96 -0.24
CA VAL A 66 11.67 -5.57 -1.47
C VAL A 66 13.17 -5.38 -1.21
N LEU A 67 13.53 -4.74 -0.09
CA LEU A 67 14.91 -4.53 0.33
C LEU A 67 15.61 -5.86 0.66
N VAL A 68 15.00 -6.70 1.50
CA VAL A 68 15.56 -8.01 1.90
C VAL A 68 15.71 -8.93 0.69
N ARG A 69 14.73 -8.94 -0.22
CA ARG A 69 14.79 -9.73 -1.47
C ARG A 69 15.81 -9.19 -2.48
N ARG A 70 16.29 -7.96 -2.28
CA ARG A 70 17.15 -7.23 -3.22
C ARG A 70 16.55 -7.16 -4.63
N ALA A 71 15.26 -6.82 -4.73
CA ALA A 71 14.52 -6.87 -6.00
C ALA A 71 14.97 -5.83 -7.06
N GLY A 72 15.92 -4.95 -6.71
CA GLY A 72 16.52 -3.94 -7.58
C GLY A 72 16.14 -2.51 -7.17
N ALA A 73 16.88 -1.53 -7.70
CA ALA A 73 16.70 -0.11 -7.35
C ALA A 73 15.32 0.44 -7.71
N LEU A 74 14.76 0.04 -8.87
CA LEU A 74 13.45 0.52 -9.32
C LEU A 74 12.29 0.04 -8.41
N PRO A 75 12.12 -1.27 -8.11
CA PRO A 75 11.10 -1.72 -7.16
C PRO A 75 11.26 -1.09 -5.77
N LEU A 76 12.50 -0.93 -5.29
CA LEU A 76 12.76 -0.31 -3.99
C LEU A 76 12.37 1.17 -4.00
N GLY A 77 12.75 1.91 -5.03
CA GLY A 77 12.36 3.31 -5.21
C GLY A 77 10.85 3.49 -5.24
N LEU A 78 10.13 2.65 -5.98
CA LEU A 78 8.66 2.67 -6.01
C LEU A 78 8.06 2.35 -4.64
N ALA A 79 8.58 1.36 -3.92
CA ALA A 79 8.10 1.00 -2.59
C ALA A 79 8.30 2.16 -1.59
N VAL A 80 9.44 2.84 -1.63
CA VAL A 80 9.74 4.01 -0.80
C VAL A 80 8.82 5.18 -1.14
N VAL A 81 8.63 5.47 -2.43
CA VAL A 81 7.69 6.51 -2.88
C VAL A 81 6.28 6.22 -2.42
N LEU A 82 5.83 4.95 -2.45
CA LEU A 82 4.52 4.56 -1.92
C LEU A 82 4.40 4.84 -0.42
N VAL A 83 5.41 4.49 0.38
CA VAL A 83 5.40 4.78 1.82
C VAL A 83 5.30 6.28 2.08
N ILE A 84 6.14 7.09 1.43
CA ILE A 84 6.13 8.55 1.58
C ILE A 84 4.78 9.13 1.15
N GLY A 85 4.27 8.66 0.01
CA GLY A 85 2.97 9.08 -0.52
C GLY A 85 1.82 8.71 0.42
N LEU A 86 1.82 7.51 1.01
CA LEU A 86 0.80 7.08 1.97
C LEU A 86 0.87 7.85 3.29
N VAL A 87 2.05 8.27 3.73
CA VAL A 87 2.20 9.21 4.86
C VAL A 87 1.56 10.56 4.50
N GLY A 88 1.88 11.11 3.32
CA GLY A 88 1.26 12.34 2.82
C GLY A 88 -0.26 12.22 2.71
N GLN A 89 -0.74 11.09 2.20
CA GLN A 89 -2.16 10.78 2.06
C GLN A 89 -2.87 10.73 3.41
N THR A 90 -2.26 10.09 4.40
CA THR A 90 -2.78 10.04 5.78
C THR A 90 -2.84 11.43 6.39
N GLY A 91 -1.79 12.23 6.21
CA GLY A 91 -1.73 13.62 6.66
C GLY A 91 -2.83 14.49 6.03
N LEU A 92 -2.98 14.43 4.70
CA LEU A 92 -4.04 15.14 3.97
C LEU A 92 -5.43 14.73 4.44
N GLY A 93 -5.66 13.43 4.66
CA GLY A 93 -6.93 12.91 5.18
C GLY A 93 -7.25 13.47 6.56
N TYR A 94 -6.28 13.46 7.48
CA TYR A 94 -6.48 14.05 8.81
C TYR A 94 -6.71 15.56 8.78
N VAL A 95 -5.90 16.30 8.03
CA VAL A 95 -6.02 17.76 7.93
C VAL A 95 -7.37 18.13 7.30
N GLY A 96 -7.72 17.51 6.16
CA GLY A 96 -8.98 17.74 5.47
C GLY A 96 -10.19 17.44 6.34
N HIS A 97 -10.18 16.30 7.03
CA HIS A 97 -11.30 15.88 7.87
C HIS A 97 -11.44 16.69 9.17
N ARG A 98 -10.34 16.91 9.90
CA ARG A 98 -10.40 17.55 11.23
C ARG A 98 -10.51 19.07 11.17
N THR A 99 -9.95 19.71 10.14
CA THR A 99 -9.95 21.17 10.03
C THR A 99 -10.95 21.69 9.01
N GLY A 100 -11.59 20.80 8.24
CA GLY A 100 -12.46 21.18 7.13
C GLY A 100 -11.71 21.83 5.96
N ASN A 101 -10.39 21.64 5.87
CA ASN A 101 -9.57 22.23 4.81
C ASN A 101 -9.88 21.58 3.45
N ALA A 102 -10.63 22.31 2.62
CA ALA A 102 -11.05 21.85 1.30
C ALA A 102 -9.88 21.54 0.35
N VAL A 103 -8.76 22.26 0.45
CA VAL A 103 -7.56 22.00 -0.38
C VAL A 103 -6.91 20.69 0.01
N ALA A 104 -6.79 20.40 1.32
CA ALA A 104 -6.24 19.12 1.77
C ALA A 104 -7.13 17.94 1.34
N SER A 105 -8.45 18.09 1.48
CA SER A 105 -9.42 17.09 1.02
C SER A 105 -9.39 16.88 -0.51
N SER A 106 -9.24 17.96 -1.28
CA SER A 106 -9.21 17.86 -2.75
C SER A 106 -7.91 17.25 -3.27
N LEU A 107 -6.77 17.44 -2.57
CA LEU A 107 -5.49 16.81 -2.90
C LEU A 107 -5.41 15.34 -2.46
N HIS A 108 -6.18 14.94 -1.44
CA HIS A 108 -6.23 13.56 -0.97
C HIS A 108 -6.72 12.60 -2.06
N VAL A 109 -7.74 12.97 -2.84
CA VAL A 109 -8.28 12.10 -3.90
C VAL A 109 -7.27 11.81 -5.03
N PRO A 110 -6.69 12.80 -5.73
CA PRO A 110 -5.75 12.56 -6.81
C PRO A 110 -4.49 11.85 -6.32
N LEU A 111 -3.98 12.17 -5.12
CA LEU A 111 -2.85 11.43 -4.55
C LEU A 111 -3.21 9.95 -4.34
N GLY A 112 -4.41 9.65 -3.84
CA GLY A 112 -4.91 8.28 -3.69
C GLY A 112 -4.94 7.52 -5.00
N VAL A 113 -5.43 8.14 -6.08
CA VAL A 113 -5.44 7.55 -7.43
C VAL A 113 -4.03 7.32 -7.96
N THR A 114 -3.11 8.27 -7.76
CA THR A 114 -1.70 8.10 -8.15
C THR A 114 -1.06 6.93 -7.40
N LEU A 115 -1.27 6.82 -6.09
CA LEU A 115 -0.72 5.74 -5.27
C LEU A 115 -1.33 4.38 -5.62
N LEU A 116 -2.61 4.32 -6.00
CA LEU A 116 -3.22 3.12 -6.55
C LEU A 116 -2.49 2.68 -7.84
N GLY A 117 -2.28 3.60 -8.79
CA GLY A 117 -1.56 3.29 -10.03
C GLY A 117 -0.13 2.80 -9.79
N LEU A 118 0.61 3.49 -8.91
CA LEU A 118 1.99 3.12 -8.56
C LEU A 118 2.08 1.77 -7.84
N SER A 119 1.13 1.47 -6.95
CA SER A 119 1.11 0.20 -6.20
C SER A 119 0.74 -0.97 -7.10
N VAL A 120 -0.19 -0.81 -8.05
CA VAL A 120 -0.46 -1.81 -9.10
C VAL A 120 0.78 -2.01 -9.98
N ALA A 121 1.43 -0.92 -10.42
CA ALA A 121 2.64 -1.01 -11.24
C ALA A 121 3.76 -1.78 -10.52
N LEU A 122 3.96 -1.52 -9.22
CA LEU A 122 4.92 -2.26 -8.40
C LEU A 122 4.52 -3.73 -8.23
N ALA A 123 3.24 -4.03 -7.98
CA ALA A 123 2.75 -5.40 -7.86
C ALA A 123 3.00 -6.22 -9.14
N VAL A 124 2.69 -5.62 -10.30
CA VAL A 124 2.94 -6.21 -11.61
C VAL A 124 4.45 -6.38 -11.86
N LEU A 125 5.27 -5.36 -11.57
CA LEU A 125 6.72 -5.43 -11.73
C LEU A 125 7.35 -6.57 -10.91
N LEU A 126 6.89 -6.74 -9.67
CA LEU A 126 7.33 -7.82 -8.79
C LEU A 126 6.80 -9.20 -9.23
N GLY A 127 5.62 -9.26 -9.86
CA GLY A 127 5.03 -10.50 -10.37
C GLY A 127 5.57 -10.96 -11.73
N LEU A 128 5.93 -10.03 -12.62
CA LEU A 128 6.48 -10.31 -13.95
C LEU A 128 7.94 -10.73 -13.91
N ARG A 129 8.69 -10.33 -12.88
CA ARG A 129 10.04 -10.83 -12.63
C ARG A 129 9.96 -12.31 -12.22
N ARG A 130 9.77 -13.18 -13.21
CA ARG A 130 9.98 -14.63 -13.06
C ARG A 130 11.39 -14.85 -12.55
N GLN A 131 11.48 -15.66 -11.52
CA GLN A 131 12.72 -15.95 -10.81
C GLN A 131 13.61 -16.81 -11.69
N PRO A 132 14.90 -16.48 -11.87
CA PRO A 132 15.90 -17.51 -12.15
C PRO A 132 16.05 -18.44 -10.93
#